data_AF-A0A4R2C711-F1
#
_entry.id   AF-A0A4R2C711-F1
#
_cell.length_a   1.000
_cell.length_b   1.000
_cell.length_c   1.000
_cell.angle_alpha   90.00
_cell.angle_beta   90.00
_cell.angle_gamma   90.00
#
_symmetry.space_group_name_H-M   'P 1'
#
loop_
_entity.id
_entity.type
_entity.pdbx_description
1 polymer ?
#
loop_
_entity_poly.entity_id
_entity_poly.type
_entity_poly.pdbx_seq_one_letter_code
_entity_poly.pdbx_strand_id
1 'polypeptide(L)'
;MRRIVRLVAIAWWLQLKMRSRSAFDGFLTLLWPLFFATTIFLMYRQGPTDRSAMASTLVGAGVMGVWSATATASSFVLQMERRQGTLELLVAAPMAFPLLIIPLTLSMATIGGYSLLATLLWGRFAFGIPLQVKAPAAFAMATVATVAGIAMLGFLIAIASVRYRSAWALGSALELPVWLVCGFLVSVSDLPGWCRPLS
;
A
#
# COMPACT_ATOMS: atom_id res chain seq x y z
N MET A 1 26.19 -14.56 -0.50
CA MET A 1 24.89 -14.45 0.21
C MET A 1 24.90 -13.58 1.47
N ARG A 2 25.66 -13.92 2.54
CA ARG A 2 25.56 -13.21 3.85
C ARG A 2 25.75 -11.68 3.78
N ARG A 3 26.69 -11.18 2.97
CA ARG A 3 26.92 -9.72 2.81
C ARG A 3 25.72 -9.01 2.19
N ILE A 4 25.07 -9.62 1.20
CA ILE A 4 23.90 -9.06 0.52
C ILE A 4 22.69 -9.00 1.46
N VAL A 5 22.41 -10.09 2.18
CA VAL A 5 21.29 -10.15 3.14
C VAL A 5 21.47 -9.12 4.25
N ARG A 6 22.68 -9.03 4.82
CA ARG A 6 23.01 -8.03 5.84
C ARG A 6 22.83 -6.62 5.30
N LEU A 7 23.25 -6.36 4.07
CA LEU A 7 23.13 -5.06 3.45
C LEU A 7 21.66 -4.66 3.24
N VAL A 8 20.85 -5.58 2.70
CA VAL A 8 19.41 -5.35 2.51
C VAL A 8 18.73 -5.08 3.86
N ALA A 9 19.07 -5.85 4.90
CA ALA A 9 18.50 -5.67 6.24
C ALA A 9 18.88 -4.30 6.85
N ILE A 10 20.15 -3.90 6.75
CA ILE A 10 20.62 -2.60 7.27
C ILE A 10 19.98 -1.45 6.50
N ALA A 11 19.96 -1.52 5.17
CA ALA A 11 19.36 -0.51 4.32
C ALA A 11 17.85 -0.39 4.57
N TRP A 12 17.17 -1.53 4.75
CA TRP A 12 15.74 -1.56 5.09
C TRP A 12 15.49 -0.87 6.42
N TRP A 13 16.25 -1.23 7.47
CA TRP A 13 16.13 -0.60 8.78
C TRP A 13 16.42 0.90 8.74
N LEU A 14 17.44 1.32 7.99
CA LEU A 14 17.77 2.74 7.81
C LEU A 14 16.62 3.49 7.14
N GLN A 15 16.06 2.95 6.06
CA GLN A 15 14.91 3.53 5.35
C GLN A 15 13.69 3.64 6.24
N LEU A 16 13.42 2.60 7.03
CA LEU A 16 12.33 2.59 8.00
C LEU A 16 12.54 3.66 9.07
N LYS A 17 13.75 3.79 9.62
CA LYS A 17 14.09 4.82 10.59
C LYS A 17 13.99 6.23 10.01
N MET A 18 14.43 6.46 8.78
CA MET A 18 14.31 7.77 8.12
C MET A 18 12.84 8.15 7.93
N ARG A 19 12.01 7.21 7.45
CA ARG A 19 10.56 7.43 7.27
C ARG A 19 9.83 7.65 8.58
N SER A 20 10.13 6.88 9.63
CA SER A 20 9.50 7.04 10.95
C SER A 20 9.85 8.36 11.63
N ARG A 21 10.90 9.07 11.20
CA ARG A 21 11.22 10.42 11.71
C ARG A 21 10.41 11.53 11.04
N SER A 22 9.83 11.26 9.87
CA SER A 22 8.90 12.19 9.22
C SER A 22 7.53 12.04 9.88
N ALA A 23 7.25 12.88 10.88
CA ALA A 23 5.95 12.93 11.52
C ALA A 23 4.84 13.25 10.52
N PHE A 24 5.14 14.06 9.50
CA PHE A 24 4.23 14.41 8.43
C PHE A 24 3.87 13.20 7.56
N ASP A 25 4.86 12.44 7.07
CA ASP A 25 4.59 11.26 6.25
C ASP A 25 3.91 10.15 7.05
N GLY A 26 4.37 9.90 8.28
CA GLY A 26 3.74 8.93 9.18
C GLY A 26 2.28 9.26 9.45
N PHE A 27 1.97 10.53 9.75
CA PHE A 27 0.61 10.98 9.98
C PHE A 27 -0.26 10.84 8.72
N LEU A 28 0.20 11.31 7.56
CA LEU A 28 -0.56 11.19 6.31
C LEU A 28 -0.82 9.75 5.91
N THR A 29 0.15 8.86 6.14
CA THR A 29 0.05 7.44 5.78
C THR A 29 -0.99 6.69 6.63
N LEU A 30 -1.29 7.17 7.84
CA LEU A 30 -2.42 6.68 8.64
C LEU A 30 -3.72 7.42 8.33
N LEU A 31 -3.65 8.75 8.20
CA LEU A 31 -4.84 9.58 8.05
C LEU A 31 -5.62 9.26 6.78
N TRP A 32 -4.93 9.05 5.66
CA TRP A 32 -5.57 8.74 4.37
C TRP A 32 -6.44 7.47 4.39
N PRO A 33 -5.91 6.29 4.77
CA PRO A 33 -6.71 5.07 4.93
C PRO A 33 -7.86 5.24 5.92
N LEU A 34 -7.63 5.93 7.03
CA LEU A 34 -8.66 6.19 8.03
C LEU A 34 -9.79 7.05 7.45
N PHE A 35 -9.44 8.05 6.63
CA PHE A 35 -10.41 8.89 5.93
C PHE A 35 -11.24 8.07 4.93
N PHE A 36 -10.62 7.19 4.13
CA PHE A 36 -11.40 6.32 3.23
C PHE A 36 -12.29 5.37 4.00
N ALA A 37 -11.81 4.77 5.08
CA ALA A 37 -12.60 3.88 5.92
C ALA A 37 -13.79 4.62 6.56
N THR A 38 -13.61 5.85 7.04
CA THR A 38 -14.70 6.64 7.62
C THR A 38 -15.71 7.07 6.56
N THR A 39 -15.27 7.51 5.37
CA THR A 39 -16.16 7.88 4.26
C THR A 39 -16.99 6.69 3.80
N ILE A 40 -16.35 5.55 3.52
CA ILE A 40 -17.05 4.33 3.10
C ILE A 40 -18.05 3.91 4.18
N PHE A 41 -17.66 3.93 5.45
CA PHE A 41 -18.58 3.63 6.54
C PHE A 41 -19.80 4.55 6.58
N LEU A 42 -19.61 5.87 6.46
CA LEU A 42 -20.71 6.84 6.48
C LEU A 42 -21.66 6.64 5.29
N MET A 43 -21.14 6.31 4.11
CA MET A 43 -21.96 5.96 2.95
C MET A 43 -22.79 4.70 3.20
N TYR A 44 -22.20 3.67 3.79
CA TYR A 44 -22.90 2.40 4.08
C TYR A 44 -23.94 2.52 5.20
N ARG A 45 -23.73 3.40 6.18
CA ARG A 45 -24.70 3.64 7.27
C ARG A 45 -26.03 4.22 6.76
N GLN A 46 -26.03 4.85 5.58
CA GLN A 46 -27.23 5.43 4.96
C GLN A 46 -27.93 4.47 3.98
N GLY A 47 -27.31 3.34 3.63
CA GLY A 47 -27.86 2.35 2.69
C GLY A 47 -28.55 1.17 3.40
N PRO A 48 -29.58 0.57 2.79
CA PRO A 48 -30.25 -0.61 3.35
C PRO A 48 -29.46 -1.88 3.00
N THR A 49 -28.41 -2.26 3.75
CA THR A 49 -27.72 -3.53 3.44
C THR A 49 -26.95 -4.21 4.58
N ASP A 50 -26.89 -5.53 4.41
CA ASP A 50 -26.40 -6.65 5.19
C ASP A 50 -25.04 -6.50 5.91
N ARG A 51 -24.90 -7.13 7.09
CA ARG A 51 -23.73 -7.02 7.98
C ARG A 51 -22.46 -7.63 7.37
N SER A 52 -22.64 -8.59 6.46
CA SER A 52 -21.59 -9.25 5.68
C SER A 52 -20.92 -8.29 4.68
N ALA A 53 -21.71 -7.45 4.01
CA ALA A 53 -21.24 -6.46 3.05
C ALA A 53 -20.40 -5.35 3.70
N MET A 54 -20.73 -4.96 4.94
CA MET A 54 -19.94 -3.98 5.71
C MET A 54 -18.53 -4.49 6.06
N ALA A 55 -18.37 -5.79 6.31
CA ALA A 55 -17.07 -6.35 6.67
C ALA A 55 -16.13 -6.43 5.44
N SER A 56 -16.65 -6.82 4.27
CA SER A 56 -15.87 -6.84 3.02
C SER A 56 -15.44 -5.45 2.57
N THR A 57 -16.30 -4.44 2.73
CA THR A 57 -16.00 -3.06 2.31
C THR A 57 -15.03 -2.36 3.26
N LEU A 58 -15.05 -2.68 4.55
CA LEU A 58 -14.03 -2.22 5.49
C LEU A 58 -12.64 -2.75 5.11
N VAL A 59 -12.56 -4.04 4.73
CA VAL A 59 -11.31 -4.63 4.23
C VAL A 59 -10.88 -3.93 2.93
N GLY A 60 -11.81 -3.70 2.00
CA GLY A 60 -11.56 -2.94 0.76
C GLY A 60 -11.00 -1.54 1.02
N ALA A 61 -11.59 -0.80 1.97
CA ALA A 61 -11.13 0.52 2.38
C ALA A 61 -9.70 0.50 2.96
N GLY A 62 -9.40 -0.50 3.79
CA GLY A 62 -8.04 -0.72 4.29
C GLY A 62 -7.06 -0.98 3.15
N VAL A 63 -7.40 -1.87 2.23
CA VAL A 63 -6.53 -2.20 1.08
C VAL A 63 -6.37 -1.00 0.13
N MET A 64 -7.40 -0.16 -0.06
CA MET A 64 -7.28 1.11 -0.80
C MET A 64 -6.23 2.03 -0.20
N GLY A 65 -6.28 2.23 1.11
CA GLY A 65 -5.29 3.07 1.79
C GLY A 65 -3.86 2.53 1.67
N VAL A 66 -3.70 1.21 1.79
CA VAL A 66 -2.41 0.53 1.59
C VAL A 66 -1.91 0.69 0.17
N TRP A 67 -2.79 0.50 -0.82
CA TRP A 67 -2.49 0.69 -2.23
C TRP A 67 -2.03 2.12 -2.49
N SER A 68 -2.81 3.13 -2.12
CA SER A 68 -2.48 4.54 -2.38
C SER A 68 -1.18 4.96 -1.70
N ALA A 69 -0.98 4.55 -0.45
CA ALA A 69 0.27 4.80 0.25
C ALA A 69 1.46 4.17 -0.47
N THR A 70 1.31 2.97 -1.04
CA THR A 70 2.40 2.25 -1.69
C THR A 70 2.62 2.70 -3.14
N ALA A 71 1.58 2.78 -3.96
CA ALA A 71 1.63 3.14 -5.36
C ALA A 71 2.11 4.59 -5.56
N THR A 72 1.53 5.53 -4.82
CA THR A 72 1.90 6.96 -4.93
C THR A 72 3.32 7.18 -4.43
N ALA A 73 3.68 6.60 -3.29
CA ALA A 73 5.02 6.79 -2.75
C ALA A 73 6.09 6.07 -3.59
N SER A 74 5.80 4.89 -4.18
CA SER A 74 6.78 4.16 -5.03
C SER A 74 7.00 4.86 -6.36
N SER A 75 5.93 5.42 -6.93
CA SER A 75 5.99 6.27 -8.13
C SER A 75 6.81 7.53 -7.91
N PHE A 76 6.74 8.13 -6.72
CA PHE A 76 7.43 9.37 -6.42
C PHE A 76 8.87 9.18 -5.90
N VAL A 77 9.20 8.02 -5.35
CA VAL A 77 10.45 7.80 -4.61
C VAL A 77 11.69 8.13 -5.44
N LEU A 78 11.73 7.70 -6.69
CA LEU A 78 12.89 7.93 -7.56
C LEU A 78 13.01 9.38 -7.99
N GLN A 79 11.88 10.06 -8.19
CA GLN A 79 11.88 11.50 -8.44
C GLN A 79 12.40 12.27 -7.23
N MET A 80 12.05 11.82 -6.02
CA MET A 80 12.52 12.45 -4.80
C MET A 80 14.04 12.32 -4.66
N GLU A 81 14.60 11.13 -4.91
CA GLU A 81 16.05 10.92 -4.93
C GLU A 81 16.75 11.79 -6.01
N ARG A 82 16.12 12.02 -7.17
CA ARG A 82 16.64 12.98 -8.16
C ARG A 82 16.61 14.42 -7.65
N ARG A 83 15.50 14.84 -7.05
CA ARG A 83 15.35 16.20 -6.49
C ARG A 83 16.32 16.48 -5.35
N GLN A 84 16.65 15.46 -4.57
CA GLN A 84 17.60 15.54 -3.46
C GLN A 84 19.07 15.42 -3.90
N GLY A 85 19.34 15.15 -5.18
CA GLY A 85 20.70 14.95 -5.70
C GLY A 85 21.37 13.64 -5.25
N THR A 86 20.64 12.75 -4.60
CA THR A 86 21.16 11.47 -4.08
C THR A 86 21.15 10.36 -5.14
N LEU A 87 20.42 10.54 -6.24
CA LEU A 87 20.35 9.53 -7.30
C LEU A 87 21.71 9.25 -7.96
N GLU A 88 22.55 10.28 -8.13
CA GLU A 88 23.91 10.12 -8.69
C GLU A 88 24.80 9.27 -7.77
N LEU A 89 24.69 9.49 -6.46
CA LEU A 89 25.39 8.69 -5.44
C LEU A 89 24.91 7.23 -5.45
N LEU A 90 23.62 6.99 -5.66
CA LEU A 90 23.05 5.64 -5.74
C LEU A 90 23.49 4.91 -7.01
N VAL A 91 23.65 5.61 -8.13
CA VAL A 91 24.14 5.01 -9.40
C VAL A 91 25.65 4.79 -9.38
N ALA A 92 26.41 5.69 -8.74
CA ALA A 92 27.85 5.55 -8.56
C ALA A 92 28.24 4.52 -7.48
N ALA A 93 27.27 4.04 -6.70
CA ALA A 93 27.52 3.04 -5.68
C ALA A 93 28.04 1.72 -6.30
N PRO A 94 28.97 1.01 -5.63
CA PRO A 94 29.55 -0.24 -6.13
C PRO A 94 28.55 -1.43 -6.15
N MET A 95 27.26 -1.18 -5.90
CA MET A 95 26.21 -2.18 -5.87
C MET A 95 25.26 -2.02 -7.04
N ALA A 96 24.73 -3.15 -7.51
CA ALA A 96 23.71 -3.12 -8.54
C ALA A 96 22.45 -2.39 -8.06
N PHE A 97 21.95 -1.48 -8.88
CA PHE A 97 20.81 -0.63 -8.61
C PHE A 97 19.54 -1.35 -8.07
N PRO A 98 19.16 -2.56 -8.54
CA PRO A 98 18.01 -3.28 -7.99
C PRO A 98 18.15 -3.61 -6.49
N LEU A 99 19.37 -3.87 -6.01
CA LEU A 99 19.64 -4.12 -4.58
C LEU A 99 19.45 -2.89 -3.70
N LEU A 100 19.42 -1.69 -4.28
CA LEU A 100 19.12 -0.43 -3.57
C LEU A 100 17.61 -0.16 -3.50
N ILE A 101 16.84 -0.66 -4.47
CA ILE A 101 15.37 -0.48 -4.51
C ILE A 101 14.66 -1.52 -3.63
N ILE A 102 15.18 -2.74 -3.51
CA ILE A 102 14.56 -3.80 -2.67
C ILE A 102 14.35 -3.34 -1.20
N PRO A 103 15.34 -2.76 -0.50
CA PRO A 103 15.14 -2.32 0.89
C PRO A 103 14.13 -1.17 1.02
N LEU A 104 14.07 -0.31 -0.01
CA LEU A 104 13.16 0.83 -0.09
C LEU A 104 11.71 0.35 -0.19
N THR A 105 11.45 -0.59 -1.10
CA THR A 105 10.12 -1.19 -1.31
C THR A 105 9.70 -2.08 -0.15
N LEU A 106 10.65 -2.79 0.47
CA LEU A 106 10.40 -3.53 1.70
C LEU A 106 9.99 -2.60 2.85
N SER A 107 10.64 -1.43 2.98
CA SER A 107 10.28 -0.42 3.99
C SER A 107 8.84 0.07 3.79
N MET A 108 8.47 0.35 2.54
CA MET A 108 7.11 0.73 2.15
C MET A 108 6.08 -0.36 2.44
N ALA A 109 6.41 -1.62 2.16
CA ALA A 109 5.58 -2.77 2.49
C ALA A 109 5.27 -2.82 3.99
N THR A 110 6.28 -2.65 4.84
CA THR A 110 6.09 -2.64 6.31
C THR A 110 5.16 -1.52 6.76
N ILE A 111 5.31 -0.32 6.20
CA ILE A 111 4.44 0.82 6.54
C ILE A 111 3.01 0.59 6.04
N GLY A 112 2.84 0.06 4.84
CA GLY A 112 1.54 -0.35 4.31
C GLY A 112 0.87 -1.42 5.19
N GLY A 113 1.62 -2.43 5.63
CA GLY A 113 1.12 -3.44 6.57
C GLY A 113 0.67 -2.85 7.90
N TYR A 114 1.43 -1.90 8.45
CA TYR A 114 1.02 -1.17 9.67
C TYR A 114 -0.26 -0.36 9.45
N SER A 115 -0.35 0.32 8.30
CA SER A 115 -1.53 1.10 7.91
C SER A 115 -2.78 0.23 7.80
N LEU A 116 -2.68 -0.94 7.15
CA LEU A 116 -3.78 -1.92 7.05
C LEU A 116 -4.29 -2.36 8.43
N LEU A 117 -3.36 -2.71 9.33
CA LEU A 117 -3.68 -3.10 10.70
C LEU A 117 -4.35 -1.95 11.45
N ALA A 118 -3.85 -0.73 11.31
CA ALA A 118 -4.45 0.46 11.93
C ALA A 118 -5.88 0.69 11.43
N THR A 119 -6.14 0.54 10.12
CA THR A 119 -7.50 0.70 9.55
C THR A 119 -8.47 -0.37 10.05
N LEU A 120 -8.01 -1.62 10.16
CA LEU A 120 -8.83 -2.73 10.70
C LEU A 120 -9.17 -2.50 12.18
N LEU A 121 -8.19 -2.10 12.98
CA LEU A 121 -8.40 -1.77 14.39
C LEU A 121 -9.32 -0.57 14.56
N TRP A 122 -9.17 0.45 13.72
CA TRP A 122 -10.07 1.60 13.69
C TRP A 122 -11.51 1.18 13.38
N GLY A 123 -11.71 0.33 12.36
CA GLY A 123 -13.01 -0.27 12.05
C GLY A 123 -13.63 -1.01 13.23
N ARG A 124 -12.82 -1.76 13.99
CA ARG A 124 -13.28 -2.47 15.18
C ARG A 124 -13.64 -1.53 16.34
N PHE A 125 -12.76 -0.60 16.68
CA PHE A 125 -12.89 0.22 17.90
C PHE A 125 -13.79 1.44 17.71
N ALA A 126 -13.67 2.14 16.58
CA ALA A 126 -14.48 3.34 16.33
C ALA A 126 -15.92 3.00 15.94
N PHE A 127 -16.15 1.85 15.30
CA PHE A 127 -17.45 1.50 14.71
C PHE A 127 -18.07 0.20 15.24
N GLY A 128 -17.39 -0.53 16.13
CA GLY A 128 -17.94 -1.73 16.77
C GLY A 128 -18.22 -2.89 15.82
N ILE A 129 -17.57 -2.93 14.65
CA ILE A 129 -17.77 -3.99 13.66
C ILE A 129 -17.22 -5.30 14.23
N PRO A 130 -18.06 -6.34 14.41
CA PRO A 130 -17.59 -7.63 14.91
C PRO A 130 -16.79 -8.32 13.81
N LEU A 131 -15.47 -8.11 13.81
CA LEU A 131 -14.52 -8.93 13.05
C LEU A 131 -14.57 -10.36 13.60
N GLN A 132 -15.51 -11.16 13.13
CA GLN A 132 -15.57 -12.60 13.37
C GLN A 132 -14.57 -13.28 12.46
N VAL A 133 -13.29 -13.25 12.85
CA VAL A 133 -12.24 -13.94 12.14
C VAL A 133 -12.33 -15.43 12.48
N LYS A 134 -13.04 -16.20 11.65
CA LYS A 134 -13.19 -17.66 11.84
C LYS A 134 -11.83 -18.40 11.86
N ALA A 135 -10.84 -17.89 11.12
CA ALA A 135 -9.51 -18.46 11.02
C ALA A 135 -8.42 -17.36 11.10
N PRO A 136 -7.94 -17.01 12.30
CA PRO A 136 -7.00 -15.89 12.48
C PRO A 136 -5.65 -16.12 11.79
N ALA A 137 -5.17 -17.36 11.74
CA ALA A 137 -3.94 -17.70 11.02
C ALA A 137 -4.08 -17.49 9.50
N ALA A 138 -5.21 -17.92 8.91
CA ALA A 138 -5.48 -17.71 7.49
C ALA A 138 -5.62 -16.21 7.15
N PHE A 139 -6.26 -15.43 8.02
CA PHE A 139 -6.36 -13.98 7.87
C PHE A 139 -5.00 -13.29 7.93
N ALA A 140 -4.14 -13.69 8.88
CA ALA A 140 -2.78 -13.16 8.99
C ALA A 140 -1.93 -13.50 7.75
N MET A 141 -1.99 -14.75 7.27
CA MET A 141 -1.28 -15.15 6.04
C MET A 141 -1.79 -14.37 4.82
N ALA A 142 -3.11 -14.21 4.67
CA ALA A 142 -3.69 -13.43 3.59
C ALA A 142 -3.23 -11.96 3.65
N THR A 143 -3.21 -11.36 4.84
CA THR A 143 -2.74 -9.99 5.05
C THR A 143 -1.28 -9.84 4.64
N VAL A 144 -0.41 -10.76 5.05
CA VAL A 144 1.02 -10.76 4.65
C VAL A 144 1.17 -10.95 3.15
N ALA A 145 0.40 -11.86 2.54
CA ALA A 145 0.41 -12.08 1.10
C ALA A 145 -0.04 -10.83 0.33
N THR A 146 -1.09 -10.15 0.78
CA THR A 146 -1.58 -8.90 0.17
C THR A 146 -0.53 -7.79 0.27
N VAL A 147 0.06 -7.60 1.44
CA VAL A 147 1.12 -6.59 1.64
C VAL A 147 2.35 -6.89 0.77
N ALA A 148 2.75 -8.16 0.68
CA ALA A 148 3.85 -8.58 -0.19
C ALA A 148 3.53 -8.37 -1.67
N GLY A 149 2.31 -8.67 -2.11
CA GLY A 149 1.85 -8.44 -3.49
C GLY A 149 1.85 -6.96 -3.85
N ILE A 150 1.29 -6.10 -2.99
CA ILE A 150 1.30 -4.64 -3.19
C ILE A 150 2.73 -4.10 -3.19
N ALA A 151 3.62 -4.64 -2.35
CA ALA A 151 5.03 -4.25 -2.33
C ALA A 151 5.77 -4.62 -3.62
N MET A 152 5.52 -5.83 -4.16
CA MET A 152 6.08 -6.25 -5.45
C MET A 152 5.56 -5.37 -6.59
N LEU A 153 4.27 -5.04 -6.60
CA LEU A 153 3.71 -4.10 -7.57
C LEU A 153 4.34 -2.71 -7.44
N GLY A 154 4.49 -2.18 -6.23
CA GLY A 154 5.18 -0.92 -5.98
C GLY A 154 6.63 -0.94 -6.47
N PHE A 155 7.33 -2.06 -6.32
CA PHE A 155 8.68 -2.24 -6.88
C PHE A 155 8.69 -2.18 -8.41
N LEU A 156 7.75 -2.86 -9.08
CA LEU A 156 7.61 -2.79 -10.53
C LEU A 156 7.30 -1.37 -11.02
N ILE A 157 6.41 -0.66 -10.32
CA ILE A 157 6.09 0.75 -10.60
C ILE A 157 7.32 1.64 -10.39
N ALA A 158 8.11 1.42 -9.34
CA ALA A 158 9.33 2.17 -9.06
C ALA A 158 10.44 1.93 -10.13
N ILE A 159 10.46 0.76 -10.77
CA ILE A 159 11.36 0.50 -11.90
C ILE A 159 10.83 1.15 -13.17
N ALA A 160 9.53 1.00 -13.45
CA ALA A 160 8.91 1.61 -14.63
C ALA A 160 9.04 3.14 -14.61
N SER A 161 8.89 3.75 -13.43
CA SER A 161 8.98 5.20 -13.23
C SER A 161 10.31 5.82 -13.61
N VAL A 162 11.41 5.05 -13.65
CA VAL A 162 12.75 5.51 -14.11
C VAL A 162 12.67 6.17 -15.48
N ARG A 163 11.80 5.64 -16.36
CA ARG A 163 11.63 6.05 -17.76
C ARG A 163 10.72 7.27 -17.94
N TYR A 164 9.92 7.61 -16.93
CA TYR A 164 8.93 8.68 -17.04
C TYR A 164 9.43 9.97 -16.38
N ARG A 165 9.28 11.09 -17.09
CA ARG A 165 9.56 12.43 -16.54
C ARG A 165 8.63 12.79 -15.38
N SER A 166 7.37 12.35 -15.44
CA SER A 166 6.33 12.58 -14.44
C SER A 166 5.85 11.26 -13.81
N ALA A 167 6.77 10.47 -13.28
CA ALA A 167 6.46 9.26 -12.51
C ALA A 167 5.27 9.35 -11.53
N TRP A 168 5.07 10.47 -10.81
CA TRP A 168 3.91 10.67 -9.95
C TRP A 168 2.57 10.45 -10.69
N ALA A 169 2.46 10.93 -11.92
CA ALA A 169 1.26 10.75 -12.74
C ALA A 169 0.96 9.28 -13.06
N LEU A 170 1.99 8.42 -13.13
CA LEU A 170 1.81 6.99 -13.35
C LEU A 170 1.10 6.33 -12.15
N GLY A 171 1.53 6.65 -10.93
CA GLY A 171 0.90 6.13 -9.71
C GLY A 171 -0.56 6.55 -9.59
N SER A 172 -0.82 7.85 -9.75
CA SER A 172 -2.19 8.39 -9.67
C SER A 172 -3.09 7.91 -10.82
N ALA A 173 -2.56 7.74 -12.04
CA ALA A 173 -3.33 7.21 -13.17
C ALA A 173 -3.77 5.75 -12.96
N LEU A 174 -2.95 4.95 -12.26
CA LEU A 174 -3.26 3.55 -11.94
C LEU A 174 -4.16 3.39 -10.71
N GLU A 175 -4.31 4.43 -9.90
CA GLU A 175 -5.04 4.37 -8.63
C GLU A 175 -6.51 4.01 -8.80
N LEU A 176 -7.25 4.81 -9.58
CA LEU A 176 -8.67 4.60 -9.86
C LEU A 176 -8.96 3.26 -10.58
N PRO A 177 -8.25 2.90 -11.67
CA PRO A 177 -8.47 1.61 -12.34
C PRO A 177 -8.25 0.41 -11.41
N VAL A 178 -7.19 0.42 -10.60
CA VAL A 178 -6.90 -0.68 -9.68
C VAL A 178 -7.95 -0.79 -8.58
N TRP A 179 -8.39 0.34 -8.01
CA TRP A 179 -9.46 0.35 -7.02
C TRP A 179 -10.77 -0.24 -7.52
N LEU A 180 -11.08 0.00 -8.80
CA LEU A 180 -12.32 -0.42 -9.43
C LEU A 180 -12.28 -1.89 -9.83
N VAL A 181 -11.19 -2.34 -10.46
CA VAL A 181 -11.02 -3.74 -10.90
C VAL A 181 -10.84 -4.68 -9.71
N CYS A 182 -10.05 -4.30 -8.70
CA CYS A 182 -9.83 -5.14 -7.51
C CYS A 182 -11.04 -5.15 -6.54
N GLY A 183 -12.12 -4.46 -6.89
CA GLY A 183 -13.35 -4.45 -6.13
C GLY A 183 -13.25 -3.79 -4.76
N PHE A 184 -12.35 -2.81 -4.59
CA PHE A 184 -12.20 -2.13 -3.30
C PHE A 184 -13.33 -1.14 -3.03
N LEU A 185 -13.83 -0.51 -4.09
CA LEU A 185 -14.85 0.55 -4.04
C LEU A 185 -16.25 0.01 -4.40
N VAL A 186 -16.30 -0.98 -5.28
CA VAL A 186 -17.53 -1.65 -5.78
C VAL A 186 -17.34 -3.15 -5.66
N SER A 187 -18.38 -3.90 -5.30
CA SER A 187 -18.30 -5.36 -5.23
C SER A 187 -17.98 -5.97 -6.61
N VAL A 188 -17.12 -6.99 -6.65
CA VAL A 188 -16.76 -7.69 -7.90
C VAL A 188 -18.00 -8.32 -8.56
N SER A 189 -19.03 -8.64 -7.77
CA SER A 189 -20.34 -9.10 -8.26
C SER A 189 -21.02 -8.07 -9.17
N ASP A 190 -20.78 -6.78 -8.95
CA ASP A 190 -21.51 -5.70 -9.60
C ASP A 190 -20.74 -5.15 -10.82
N LEU A 191 -19.51 -5.65 -11.02
CA LEU A 191 -18.69 -5.33 -12.18
C LEU A 191 -19.29 -5.94 -13.46
N PRO A 192 -19.17 -5.24 -14.61
CA PRO A 192 -19.51 -5.81 -15.91
C PRO A 192 -18.76 -7.12 -16.17
N GLY A 193 -19.41 -8.07 -16.86
CA GLY A 193 -18.84 -9.41 -17.08
C GLY A 193 -17.47 -9.43 -17.76
N TRP A 194 -17.13 -8.40 -18.54
CA TRP A 194 -15.83 -8.24 -19.19
C TRP A 194 -14.71 -7.78 -18.24
N CYS A 195 -15.03 -7.16 -17.09
CA CYS A 195 -14.04 -6.77 -16.08
C CYS A 195 -13.68 -7.89 -15.11
N ARG A 196 -14.60 -8.82 -14.85
CA ARG A 196 -14.42 -9.93 -13.89
C ARG A 196 -13.19 -10.84 -14.12
N PRO A 197 -12.70 -11.11 -15.35
CA PRO A 197 -11.48 -11.91 -15.49
C PRO A 197 -10.19 -11.16 -15.12
N LEU A 198 -10.24 -9.84 -14.93
CA LEU A 198 -9.09 -9.01 -14.55
C LEU A 198 -8.94 -8.85 -13.03
N SER A 199 -9.98 -9.16 -12.26
CA SER A 199 -10.04 -9.06 -10.79
C SER A 199 -9.59 -10.34 -10.11
#